data_AF-A0A166FTQ8-F1
#
_entry.id   AF-A0A166FTQ8-F1
#
_cell.length_a   1.000
_cell.length_b   1.000
_cell.length_c   1.000
_cell.angle_alpha   90.00
_cell.angle_beta   90.00
_cell.angle_gamma   90.00
#
_symmetry.space_group_name_H-M   'P 1'
#
loop_
_entity.id
_entity.type
_entity.pdbx_description
1 polymer ?
#
loop_
_entity_poly.entity_id
_entity_poly.type
_entity_poly.pdbx_seq_one_letter_code
_entity_poly.pdbx_strand_id
1 'polypeptide(L)'
;LVCNTDTDEEREDGTGHCVGVSVSTTREMLYWTQKGASKAHQGRILRANIDISSTQTPATRTNIRTLYANLPEPIDFDLNAASKTLYWTDCGDPPLGNTLSHDVSAPLKPNTDDANDAAAAKGLRKDTVVAGGFHEAIGLSLDLPGRCAFVADLGGSV
;
A
#
# COMPACT_ATOMS: atom_id res chain seq x y z
N LEU A 1 1.84 4.31 -16.27
CA LEU A 1 2.07 3.05 -15.54
C LEU A 1 2.44 1.97 -16.55
N VAL A 2 3.47 1.17 -16.31
CA VAL A 2 3.79 0.03 -17.17
C VAL A 2 3.09 -1.19 -16.59
N CYS A 3 2.01 -1.64 -17.24
CA CYS A 3 1.38 -2.93 -16.98
C CYS A 3 2.00 -3.93 -17.98
N ASN A 4 2.85 -4.85 -17.51
CA ASN A 4 3.44 -5.92 -18.31
C ASN A 4 2.48 -7.13 -18.33
N THR A 5 1.28 -6.91 -18.84
CA THR A 5 0.24 -7.93 -18.96
C THR A 5 0.05 -8.29 -20.42
N ASP A 6 -0.36 -9.53 -20.68
CA ASP A 6 -0.36 -10.11 -22.02
C ASP A 6 -1.63 -9.73 -22.80
N THR A 7 -2.66 -9.19 -22.13
CA THR A 7 -3.92 -8.76 -22.77
C THR A 7 -4.34 -7.33 -22.42
N ASP A 8 -5.20 -6.74 -23.25
CA ASP A 8 -5.79 -5.41 -23.02
C ASP A 8 -6.71 -5.42 -21.80
N GLU A 9 -7.45 -6.50 -21.55
CA GLU A 9 -8.31 -6.62 -20.37
C GLU A 9 -7.49 -6.52 -19.06
N GLU A 10 -6.32 -7.16 -19.01
CA GLU A 10 -5.42 -7.07 -17.85
C GLU A 10 -4.78 -5.68 -17.70
N ARG A 11 -4.56 -4.97 -18.82
CA ARG A 11 -4.07 -3.58 -18.79
C ARG A 11 -5.13 -2.62 -18.26
N GLU A 12 -6.40 -2.89 -18.54
CA GLU A 12 -7.54 -2.11 -18.06
C GLU A 12 -7.95 -2.46 -16.62
N ASP A 13 -7.59 -3.65 -16.13
CA ASP A 13 -7.82 -4.05 -14.74
C ASP A 13 -6.93 -3.26 -13.75
N GLY A 14 -7.51 -2.18 -13.22
CA GLY A 14 -6.88 -1.34 -12.20
C GLY A 14 -6.52 -2.07 -10.90
N THR A 15 -7.05 -3.27 -10.64
CA THR A 15 -6.67 -4.06 -9.45
C THR A 15 -5.27 -4.66 -9.56
N GLY A 16 -4.72 -4.77 -10.78
CA GLY A 16 -3.35 -5.18 -11.05
C GLY A 16 -2.32 -4.05 -10.95
N HIS A 17 -2.76 -2.79 -10.98
CA HIS A 17 -1.87 -1.63 -11.12
C HIS A 17 -1.14 -1.30 -9.82
N CYS A 18 0.17 -1.58 -9.79
CA CYS A 18 1.07 -1.14 -8.73
C CYS A 18 1.39 0.35 -8.87
N VAL A 19 1.09 1.16 -7.85
CA VAL A 19 1.24 2.63 -7.90
C VAL A 19 2.22 3.19 -6.86
N GLY A 20 2.56 2.43 -5.82
CA GLY A 20 3.55 2.76 -4.80
C GLY A 20 4.28 1.51 -4.32
N VAL A 21 5.55 1.65 -3.95
CA VAL A 21 6.42 0.54 -3.55
C VAL A 21 7.40 0.98 -2.46
N SER A 22 7.68 0.11 -1.51
CA SER A 22 8.68 0.32 -0.48
C SER A 22 9.32 -0.99 -0.06
N VAL A 23 10.56 -0.91 0.42
CA VAL A 23 11.40 -2.06 0.77
C VAL A 23 11.91 -1.87 2.19
N SER A 24 11.75 -2.90 3.03
CA SER A 24 12.39 -2.98 4.33
C SER A 24 13.51 -4.00 4.28
N THR A 25 14.75 -3.54 4.10
CA THR A 25 15.94 -4.41 4.06
C THR A 25 16.18 -5.11 5.40
N THR A 26 15.95 -4.41 6.51
CA THR A 26 16.08 -4.98 7.87
C THR A 26 15.11 -6.14 8.17
N ARG A 27 14.01 -6.24 7.41
CA ARG A 27 13.00 -7.28 7.57
C ARG A 27 12.93 -8.19 6.35
N GLU A 28 13.72 -7.93 5.33
CA GLU A 28 13.68 -8.64 4.06
C GLU A 28 12.27 -8.68 3.47
N MET A 29 11.58 -7.53 3.47
CA MET A 29 10.19 -7.41 2.99
C MET A 29 10.05 -6.38 1.86
N LEU A 30 9.25 -6.74 0.86
CA LEU A 30 8.71 -5.88 -0.18
C LEU A 30 7.26 -5.54 0.17
N TYR A 31 6.86 -4.29 -0.03
CA TYR A 31 5.50 -3.79 0.15
C TYR A 31 5.09 -2.99 -1.08
N TRP A 32 3.81 -3.01 -1.43
CA TRP A 32 3.29 -2.19 -2.52
C TRP A 32 1.81 -1.88 -2.35
N THR A 33 1.35 -0.82 -3.02
CA THR A 33 -0.05 -0.44 -3.13
C THR A 33 -0.58 -0.84 -4.51
N GLN A 34 -1.84 -1.26 -4.54
CA GLN A 34 -2.62 -1.38 -5.77
C GLN A 34 -3.85 -0.49 -5.65
N LYS A 35 -4.00 0.42 -6.61
CA LYS A 35 -5.04 1.45 -6.56
C LYS A 35 -6.45 0.87 -6.66
N GLY A 36 -6.64 -0.13 -7.53
CA GLY A 36 -7.97 -0.57 -7.93
C GLY A 36 -8.60 0.34 -8.99
N ALA A 37 -9.77 -0.04 -9.50
CA ALA A 37 -10.52 0.83 -10.39
C ALA A 37 -10.99 2.10 -9.65
N SER A 38 -11.12 3.21 -10.38
CA SER A 38 -11.49 4.48 -9.75
C SER A 38 -12.87 4.38 -9.09
N LYS A 39 -12.98 4.89 -7.85
CA LYS A 39 -14.19 4.88 -7.02
C LYS A 39 -14.80 3.50 -6.77
N ALA A 40 -14.00 2.44 -6.95
CA ALA A 40 -14.48 1.06 -6.80
C ALA A 40 -14.22 0.47 -5.40
N HIS A 41 -13.46 1.16 -4.55
CA HIS A 41 -13.03 0.65 -3.24
C HIS A 41 -12.34 -0.72 -3.34
N GLN A 42 -11.50 -0.89 -4.35
CA GLN A 42 -10.76 -2.13 -4.62
C GLN A 42 -9.28 -2.02 -4.23
N GLY A 43 -8.90 -0.91 -3.60
CA GLY A 43 -7.54 -0.60 -3.21
C GLY A 43 -6.99 -1.60 -2.20
N ARG A 44 -5.72 -1.93 -2.36
CA ARG A 44 -5.00 -2.88 -1.51
C ARG A 44 -3.61 -2.36 -1.15
N ILE A 45 -3.16 -2.73 0.04
CA ILE A 45 -1.74 -2.69 0.41
C ILE A 45 -1.30 -4.13 0.61
N LEU A 46 -0.24 -4.53 -0.09
CA LEU A 46 0.26 -5.89 -0.13
C LEU A 46 1.71 -5.94 0.33
N ARG A 47 2.16 -7.15 0.63
CA ARG A 47 3.54 -7.44 0.99
C ARG A 47 3.96 -8.84 0.59
N ALA A 48 5.25 -9.06 0.50
CA ALA A 48 5.87 -10.37 0.39
C ALA A 48 7.32 -10.32 0.89
N ASN A 49 7.93 -11.48 1.16
CA ASN A 49 9.37 -11.51 1.46
C ASN A 49 10.17 -11.02 0.23
N ILE A 50 11.33 -10.40 0.41
CA ILE A 50 12.20 -10.02 -0.73
C ILE A 50 12.67 -11.29 -1.42
N ASP A 51 13.11 -12.26 -0.64
CA ASP A 51 13.54 -13.55 -1.15
C ASP A 51 12.35 -14.37 -1.66
N ILE A 52 12.58 -14.99 -2.81
CA ILE A 52 11.67 -15.93 -3.44
C ILE A 52 12.30 -17.32 -3.26
N SER A 53 11.51 -18.28 -2.79
CA SER A 53 11.95 -19.67 -2.69
C SER A 53 12.50 -20.13 -4.04
N SER A 54 13.57 -20.95 -4.03
CA SER A 54 14.19 -21.46 -5.26
C SER A 54 13.24 -22.30 -6.13
N THR A 55 12.10 -22.73 -5.59
CA THR A 55 11.05 -23.47 -6.29
C THR A 55 9.97 -22.59 -6.92
N GLN A 56 10.06 -21.27 -6.75
CA GLN A 56 9.05 -20.29 -7.21
C GLN A 56 9.70 -19.20 -8.08
N THR A 57 8.86 -18.49 -8.83
CA THR A 57 9.26 -17.31 -9.61
C THR A 57 8.51 -16.08 -9.10
N PRO A 58 8.87 -14.85 -9.52
CA PRO A 58 8.10 -13.65 -9.19
C PRO A 58 6.62 -13.76 -9.60
N ALA A 59 6.32 -14.45 -10.70
CA ALA A 59 4.95 -14.64 -11.19
C ALA A 59 4.18 -15.74 -10.45
N THR A 60 4.87 -16.73 -9.86
CA THR A 60 4.24 -17.90 -9.22
C THR A 60 4.44 -17.99 -7.72
N ARG A 61 5.07 -16.98 -7.10
CA ARG A 61 5.25 -16.89 -5.65
C ARG A 61 3.91 -16.87 -4.93
N THR A 62 3.80 -17.62 -3.84
CA THR A 62 2.55 -17.73 -3.07
C THR A 62 2.56 -16.93 -1.79
N ASN A 63 3.74 -16.48 -1.35
CA ASN A 63 3.92 -15.72 -0.11
C ASN A 63 3.49 -14.23 -0.20
N ILE A 64 2.65 -13.86 -1.16
CA ILE A 64 2.02 -12.55 -1.22
C ILE A 64 0.90 -12.52 -0.17
N ARG A 65 0.87 -11.48 0.66
CA ARG A 65 -0.19 -11.25 1.64
C ARG A 65 -0.77 -9.86 1.51
N THR A 66 -2.10 -9.78 1.60
CA THR A 66 -2.83 -8.51 1.64
C THR A 66 -2.87 -7.99 3.07
N LEU A 67 -2.24 -6.84 3.32
CA LEU A 67 -2.28 -6.15 4.61
C LEU A 67 -3.59 -5.40 4.81
N TYR A 68 -4.00 -4.68 3.76
CA TYR A 68 -5.22 -3.89 3.73
C TYR A 68 -5.98 -4.16 2.45
N ALA A 69 -7.30 -4.21 2.56
CA ALA A 69 -8.21 -4.41 1.45
C ALA A 69 -9.39 -3.44 1.56
N ASN A 70 -10.08 -3.27 0.43
CA ASN A 70 -11.24 -2.39 0.30
C ASN A 70 -10.92 -0.91 0.63
N LEU A 71 -9.68 -0.50 0.35
CA LEU A 71 -9.28 0.90 0.44
C LEU A 71 -9.89 1.68 -0.75
N PRO A 72 -10.25 2.96 -0.59
CA PRO A 72 -10.79 3.75 -1.70
C PRO A 72 -9.84 3.78 -2.91
N GLU A 73 -8.70 4.47 -2.82
CA GLU A 73 -7.66 4.53 -3.87
C GLU A 73 -6.27 4.80 -3.24
N PRO A 74 -5.59 3.80 -2.63
CA PRO A 74 -4.30 3.98 -1.98
C PRO A 74 -3.21 4.23 -3.02
N ILE A 75 -2.38 5.25 -2.81
CA ILE A 75 -1.35 5.67 -3.77
C ILE A 75 0.06 5.36 -3.25
N ASP A 76 0.56 6.12 -2.30
CA ASP A 76 1.93 6.00 -1.80
C ASP A 76 1.91 5.63 -0.33
N PHE A 77 3.02 5.07 0.15
CA PHE A 77 3.14 4.66 1.54
C PHE A 77 4.60 4.69 2.00
N ASP A 78 4.78 4.94 3.29
CA ASP A 78 6.10 4.94 3.93
C ASP A 78 6.01 4.29 5.31
N LEU A 79 7.17 3.86 5.83
CA LEU A 79 7.26 3.01 7.00
C LEU A 79 8.21 3.58 8.04
N ASN A 80 7.69 3.79 9.25
CA ASN A 80 8.55 3.89 10.41
C ASN A 80 8.91 2.49 10.92
N ALA A 81 10.11 2.02 10.56
CA ALA A 81 10.59 0.71 10.96
C ALA A 81 10.71 0.57 12.49
N ALA A 82 11.14 1.61 13.21
CA ALA A 82 11.34 1.54 14.66
C ALA A 82 10.01 1.35 15.42
N SER A 83 8.99 2.14 15.08
CA SER A 83 7.67 2.06 15.71
C SER A 83 6.73 1.03 15.08
N LYS A 84 7.15 0.39 13.97
CA LYS A 84 6.32 -0.53 13.17
C LYS A 84 5.03 0.13 12.67
N THR A 85 5.12 1.42 12.32
CA THR A 85 3.97 2.18 11.84
C THR A 85 4.03 2.28 10.32
N LEU A 86 2.94 1.88 9.67
CA LEU A 86 2.71 2.09 8.26
C LEU A 86 1.94 3.39 8.09
N TYR A 87 2.36 4.23 7.15
CA TYR A 87 1.65 5.44 6.72
C TYR A 87 1.33 5.33 5.24
N TRP A 88 0.17 5.81 4.81
CA TRP A 88 -0.19 5.82 3.39
C TRP A 88 -1.09 6.99 3.02
N THR A 89 -1.00 7.40 1.75
CA THR A 89 -1.93 8.32 1.11
C THR A 89 -3.04 7.54 0.41
N ASP A 90 -4.23 8.11 0.41
CA ASP A 90 -5.37 7.61 -0.36
C ASP A 90 -6.00 8.77 -1.12
N CYS A 91 -6.12 8.66 -2.44
CA CYS A 91 -6.67 9.71 -3.31
C CYS A 91 -8.15 9.53 -3.64
N GLY A 92 -8.82 8.53 -3.05
CA GLY A 92 -10.21 8.21 -3.38
C GLY A 92 -11.21 9.21 -2.80
N ASP A 93 -12.49 8.88 -2.91
CA ASP A 93 -13.54 9.78 -2.45
C ASP A 93 -13.65 9.83 -0.90
N PRO A 94 -13.97 10.99 -0.32
CA PRO A 94 -14.32 11.12 1.09
C PRO A 94 -15.44 10.14 1.52
N PRO A 95 -15.52 9.75 2.80
CA PRO A 95 -14.80 10.31 3.95
C PRO A 95 -13.45 9.62 4.24
N LEU A 96 -13.07 8.64 3.42
CA LEU A 96 -11.94 7.77 3.68
C LEU A 96 -10.80 7.93 2.67
N GLY A 97 -11.08 8.50 1.49
CA GLY A 97 -10.05 8.96 0.56
C GLY A 97 -9.80 10.47 0.68
N ASN A 98 -8.81 10.93 -0.06
CA ASN A 98 -8.13 12.22 0.15
C ASN A 98 -7.63 12.35 1.59
N THR A 99 -6.92 11.31 2.05
CA THR A 99 -6.40 11.20 3.41
C THR A 99 -4.93 10.82 3.47
N LEU A 100 -4.31 11.18 4.59
CA LEU A 100 -3.13 10.53 5.14
C LEU A 100 -3.62 9.66 6.29
N SER A 101 -3.28 8.37 6.24
CA SER A 101 -3.61 7.41 7.28
C SER A 101 -2.35 6.75 7.85
N HIS A 102 -2.45 6.22 9.06
CA HIS A 102 -1.42 5.40 9.68
C HIS A 102 -1.97 4.22 10.49
N ASP A 103 -1.20 3.15 10.62
CA ASP A 103 -1.53 2.04 11.52
C ASP A 103 -0.27 1.53 12.23
N VAL A 104 -0.28 1.67 13.55
CA VAL A 104 0.78 1.19 14.46
C VAL A 104 0.69 -0.32 14.72
N SER A 105 -0.43 -0.94 14.36
CA SER A 105 -0.67 -2.37 14.50
C SER A 105 -0.43 -3.15 13.20
N ALA A 106 0.15 -2.50 12.17
CA ALA A 106 0.44 -3.15 10.90
C ALA A 106 1.27 -4.42 11.15
N PRO A 107 0.83 -5.60 10.64
CA PRO A 107 1.61 -6.81 10.81
C PRO A 107 2.79 -6.72 9.83
N LEU A 108 3.94 -6.21 10.29
CA LEU A 108 5.12 -5.96 9.47
C LEU A 108 6.20 -7.04 9.59
N LYS A 109 5.96 -8.10 10.37
CA LYS A 109 6.92 -9.21 10.54
C LYS A 109 7.06 -10.03 9.24
N PRO A 110 8.23 -10.61 8.95
CA PRO A 110 8.39 -11.50 7.79
C PRO A 110 7.33 -12.61 7.75
N ASN A 111 6.96 -13.05 6.55
CA ASN A 111 6.08 -14.21 6.43
C ASN A 111 6.89 -15.46 6.82
N THR A 112 6.36 -16.22 7.78
CA THR A 112 6.98 -17.45 8.30
C THR A 112 6.58 -18.69 7.50
N ASP A 113 5.66 -18.52 6.57
CA ASP A 113 5.10 -19.55 5.71
C ASP A 113 4.67 -18.92 4.37
N ASP A 114 4.36 -19.79 3.43
CA ASP A 114 3.95 -19.43 2.07
C ASP A 114 2.42 -19.26 1.91
N ALA A 115 1.67 -19.21 3.02
CA ALA A 115 0.23 -19.05 2.96
C ALA A 115 -0.13 -17.60 2.60
N ASN A 116 -1.05 -17.47 1.64
CA ASN A 116 -1.76 -16.24 1.36
C ASN A 116 -2.94 -16.12 2.32
N ASP A 117 -2.93 -15.09 3.17
CA ASP A 117 -3.97 -14.84 4.16
C ASP A 117 -4.78 -13.59 3.81
N ALA A 118 -5.45 -13.63 2.67
CA ALA A 118 -6.33 -12.54 2.23
C ALA A 118 -7.50 -12.30 3.20
N ALA A 119 -7.93 -13.33 3.94
CA ALA A 119 -9.01 -13.23 4.93
C ALA A 119 -8.59 -12.40 6.17
N ALA A 120 -7.30 -12.30 6.47
CA ALA A 120 -6.78 -11.46 7.55
C ALA A 120 -6.54 -10.00 7.16
N ALA A 121 -6.84 -9.61 5.91
CA ALA A 121 -6.65 -8.23 5.47
C ALA A 121 -7.50 -7.26 6.29
N LYS A 122 -6.87 -6.18 6.77
CA LYS A 122 -7.58 -5.13 7.50
C LYS A 122 -8.37 -4.26 6.52
N GLY A 123 -9.60 -3.92 6.89
CA GLY A 123 -10.30 -2.80 6.26
C GLY A 123 -9.76 -1.46 6.75
N LEU A 124 -10.05 -0.40 6.00
CA LEU A 124 -9.82 0.96 6.47
C LEU A 124 -10.70 1.27 7.67
N ARG A 125 -10.14 1.93 8.68
CA ARG A 125 -10.87 2.35 9.86
C ARG A 125 -10.73 3.86 10.02
N LYS A 126 -11.77 4.54 10.48
CA LYS A 126 -11.72 5.99 10.69
C LYS A 126 -10.64 6.42 11.69
N ASP A 127 -10.27 5.54 12.62
CA ASP A 127 -9.22 5.79 13.61
C ASP A 127 -7.80 5.78 13.04
N THR A 128 -7.60 5.28 11.81
CA THR A 128 -6.30 5.33 11.14
C THR A 128 -6.08 6.66 10.41
N VAL A 129 -7.12 7.44 10.14
CA VAL A 129 -7.00 8.72 9.41
C VAL A 129 -6.37 9.77 10.32
N VAL A 130 -5.22 10.31 9.89
CA VAL A 130 -4.46 11.33 10.62
C VAL A 130 -4.78 12.73 10.10
N ALA A 131 -4.91 12.86 8.79
CA ALA A 131 -5.28 14.10 8.11
C ALA A 131 -6.13 13.79 6.88
N GLY A 132 -6.94 14.75 6.45
CA GLY A 132 -7.74 14.64 5.24
C GLY A 132 -8.03 16.00 4.61
N GLY A 133 -8.75 15.98 3.49
CA GLY A 133 -9.05 17.20 2.72
C GLY A 133 -7.98 17.54 1.68
N PHE A 134 -7.14 16.58 1.31
CA PHE A 134 -6.21 16.72 0.20
C PHE A 134 -6.94 16.78 -1.14
N HIS A 135 -6.29 17.33 -2.17
CA HIS A 135 -6.80 17.33 -3.55
C HIS A 135 -6.06 16.29 -4.39
N GLU A 136 -6.47 15.03 -4.23
CA GLU A 136 -5.81 13.84 -4.76
C GLU A 136 -4.42 13.64 -4.14
N ALA A 137 -4.40 13.14 -2.90
CA ALA A 137 -3.17 12.83 -2.18
C ALA A 137 -2.35 11.77 -2.93
N ILE A 138 -1.11 12.10 -3.30
CA ILE A 138 -0.26 11.23 -4.12
C ILE A 138 1.03 10.84 -3.40
N GLY A 139 1.91 11.78 -3.07
CA GLY A 139 3.23 11.47 -2.55
C GLY A 139 3.28 11.51 -1.03
N LEU A 140 4.12 10.66 -0.43
CA LEU A 140 4.34 10.63 1.02
C LEU A 140 5.84 10.46 1.33
N SER A 141 6.34 11.23 2.31
CA SER A 141 7.66 10.99 2.88
C SER A 141 7.67 11.28 4.38
N LEU A 142 8.34 10.43 5.15
CA LEU A 142 8.50 10.60 6.60
C LEU A 142 9.87 11.19 6.96
N ASP A 143 9.85 12.30 7.69
CA ASP A 143 11.01 12.78 8.45
C ASP A 143 10.92 12.23 9.88
N LEU A 144 11.57 11.08 10.10
CA LEU A 144 11.52 10.40 11.41
C LEU A 144 12.21 11.22 12.53
N PRO A 145 13.41 11.81 12.32
CA PRO A 145 14.01 12.71 13.32
C PRO A 145 13.15 13.95 13.63
N GLY A 146 12.57 14.58 12.60
CA GLY A 146 11.70 15.75 12.76
C GLY A 146 10.29 15.41 13.24
N ARG A 147 9.91 14.12 13.22
CA ARG A 147 8.57 13.61 13.55
C ARG A 147 7.46 14.20 12.67
N CYS A 148 7.76 14.37 11.39
CA CYS A 148 6.83 14.93 10.40
C CYS A 148 6.55 13.92 9.28
N ALA A 149 5.36 14.05 8.69
CA ALA A 149 5.00 13.43 7.42
C ALA A 149 4.71 14.56 6.43
N PHE A 150 5.28 14.47 5.23
CA PHE A 150 5.03 15.39 4.13
C PHE A 150 4.13 14.68 3.12
N VAL A 151 3.05 15.35 2.69
CA VAL A 151 2.06 14.77 1.77
C VAL A 151 1.89 15.72 0.59
N ALA A 152 2.23 15.25 -0.61
CA ALA A 152 1.97 16.00 -1.83
C ALA A 152 0.58 15.66 -2.40
N ASP A 153 -0.11 16.65 -2.94
CA ASP A 153 -1.36 16.48 -3.68
C ASP A 153 -1.28 17.05 -5.10
N LEU A 154 -2.20 16.64 -5.96
CA LEU A 154 -2.26 17.13 -7.35
C LEU A 154 -2.78 18.58 -7.46
N GLY A 155 -3.24 19.17 -6.35
CA GLY A 155 -3.49 20.60 -6.23
C GLY A 155 -2.21 21.44 -6.15
N GLY A 156 -1.04 20.81 -6.01
CA GLY A 156 0.27 21.48 -5.94
C GLY A 156 0.69 21.86 -4.51
N SER A 157 0.08 21.24 -3.49
CA SER A 157 0.41 21.48 -2.08
C SER A 157 1.33 20.39 -1.52
N VAL A 158 2.10 20.73 -0.48
CA VAL A 158 2.89 19.83 0.37
C VAL A 158 2.67 20.17 1.84
#